data_AF-A0A1X6WNM9-F1
#
_entry.id   AF-A0A1X6WNM9-F1
#
_cell.length_a   1.000
_cell.length_b   1.000
_cell.length_c   1.000
_cell.angle_alpha   90.00
_cell.angle_beta   90.00
_cell.angle_gamma   90.00
#
_symmetry.space_group_name_H-M   'P 1'
#
loop_
_entity.id
_entity.type
_entity.pdbx_description
1 polymer ?
#
loop_
_entity_poly.entity_id
_entity_poly.type
_entity_poly.pdbx_seq_one_letter_code
_entity_poly.pdbx_strand_id
1 'polypeptide(L)'
;MTTLTQSYKAAKYHKKITIIFFLLFSLLLFLLTFISQLIYSQEAMMSFISKKWDYLKTILPQANTNFNEQLISSNHYITTIYDNFYVASLLSSIFIFFLLSIYIAKNRKEDIQTMQYIGIKKKIILKHLLMDLLLPIILSLSFIMLLFLIFQNQLINRSVNINRNMVNNYFDEELLSIHETNNINQQSTVSKLTKDSKVTTPVRNGLSPYNEATLFEFHVKSNSFRKTFTIILINFSKLCLTSFLGCLLGFYSYTTLFLSRRHQTV
;
A
#
# COMPACT_ATOMS: atom_id res chain seq x y z
N MET A 1 40.67 30.59 -12.70
CA MET A 1 40.01 29.74 -13.71
C MET A 1 39.38 28.44 -13.12
N THR A 2 39.55 28.16 -11.83
CA THR A 2 39.06 26.95 -11.12
C THR A 2 37.62 27.05 -10.60
N THR A 3 37.06 28.26 -10.50
CA THR A 3 35.76 28.51 -9.86
C THR A 3 34.57 28.03 -10.69
N LEU A 4 34.62 28.14 -12.01
CA LEU A 4 33.49 27.81 -12.89
C LEU A 4 33.31 26.28 -13.06
N THR A 5 34.42 25.55 -13.18
CA THR A 5 34.42 24.07 -13.24
C THR A 5 34.08 23.44 -11.90
N GLN A 6 34.50 24.02 -10.78
CA GLN A 6 34.10 23.58 -9.44
C GLN A 6 32.62 23.89 -9.17
N SER A 7 32.13 25.08 -9.53
CA SER A 7 30.71 25.44 -9.40
C SER A 7 29.82 24.54 -10.25
N TYR A 8 30.23 24.22 -11.48
CA TYR A 8 29.51 23.29 -12.35
C TYR A 8 29.48 21.85 -11.79
N LYS A 9 30.61 21.37 -11.26
CA LYS A 9 30.68 20.06 -10.59
C LYS A 9 29.77 20.02 -9.37
N ALA A 10 29.81 21.03 -8.50
CA ALA A 10 28.94 21.15 -7.33
C ALA A 10 27.45 21.13 -7.75
N ALA A 11 27.06 21.97 -8.70
CA ALA A 11 25.68 22.02 -9.21
C ALA A 11 25.21 20.66 -9.78
N LYS A 12 26.09 19.95 -10.51
CA LYS A 12 25.79 18.61 -11.06
C LYS A 12 25.58 17.56 -9.95
N TYR A 13 26.37 17.60 -8.87
CA TYR A 13 26.23 16.66 -7.75
C TYR A 13 24.98 16.91 -6.92
N HIS A 14 24.67 18.18 -6.64
CA HIS A 14 23.43 18.60 -5.99
C HIS A 14 22.21 18.10 -6.77
N LYS A 15 22.18 18.30 -8.09
CA LYS A 15 21.11 17.80 -8.96
C LYS A 15 20.94 16.28 -8.89
N LYS A 16 22.03 15.51 -8.89
CA LYS A 16 21.97 14.04 -8.83
C LYS A 16 21.35 13.55 -7.51
N ILE A 17 21.74 14.16 -6.39
CA ILE A 17 21.21 13.81 -5.06
C ILE A 17 19.72 14.12 -4.97
N THR A 18 19.30 15.30 -5.43
CA THR A 18 17.89 15.70 -5.48
C THR A 18 17.06 14.73 -6.31
N ILE A 19 17.58 14.28 -7.46
CA ILE A 19 16.91 13.28 -8.31
C ILE A 19 16.77 11.94 -7.60
N ILE A 20 17.84 11.45 -6.94
CA ILE A 20 17.79 10.18 -6.19
C ILE A 20 16.73 10.27 -5.08
N PHE A 21 16.73 11.36 -4.32
CA PHE A 21 15.75 11.58 -3.27
C PHE A 21 14.32 11.61 -3.82
N PHE A 22 14.09 12.37 -4.91
CA PHE A 22 12.81 12.42 -5.61
C PHE A 22 12.34 11.03 -6.04
N LEU A 23 13.20 10.24 -6.71
CA LEU A 23 12.82 8.91 -7.20
C LEU A 23 12.47 7.97 -6.05
N LEU A 24 13.27 7.97 -4.99
CA LEU A 24 13.06 7.09 -3.85
C LEU A 24 11.80 7.48 -3.07
N PHE A 25 11.57 8.78 -2.87
CA PHE A 25 10.36 9.27 -2.21
C PHE A 25 9.11 8.94 -3.04
N SER A 26 9.15 9.18 -4.36
CA SER A 26 8.05 8.84 -5.28
C SER A 26 7.75 7.33 -5.26
N LEU A 27 8.78 6.48 -5.28
CA LEU A 27 8.61 5.03 -5.27
C LEU A 27 7.97 4.53 -3.96
N LEU A 28 8.43 5.05 -2.81
CA LEU A 28 7.82 4.72 -1.52
C LEU A 28 6.39 5.24 -1.41
N LEU A 29 6.12 6.45 -1.91
CA LEU A 29 4.77 7.02 -1.92
C LEU A 29 3.81 6.19 -2.78
N PHE A 30 4.28 5.76 -3.95
CA PHE A 30 3.52 4.87 -4.83
C PHE A 30 3.24 3.53 -4.14
N LEU A 31 4.25 2.92 -3.52
CA LEU A 31 4.12 1.65 -2.80
C LEU A 31 3.08 1.77 -1.66
N LEU A 32 3.20 2.77 -0.79
CA LEU A 32 2.26 2.98 0.32
C LEU A 32 0.82 3.25 -0.15
N THR A 33 0.68 4.03 -1.22
CA THR A 33 -0.61 4.30 -1.84
C THR A 33 -1.21 3.02 -2.40
N PHE A 34 -0.41 2.19 -3.07
CA PHE A 34 -0.85 0.93 -3.64
C PHE A 34 -1.32 -0.06 -2.57
N ILE A 35 -0.55 -0.21 -1.47
CA ILE A 35 -0.96 -1.06 -0.33
C ILE A 35 -2.25 -0.54 0.30
N SER A 36 -2.37 0.78 0.49
CA SER A 36 -3.61 1.37 1.02
C SER A 36 -4.81 1.13 0.12
N GLN A 37 -4.61 1.11 -1.20
CA GLN A 37 -5.66 0.80 -2.15
C GLN A 37 -6.08 -0.68 -2.09
N LEU A 38 -5.14 -1.59 -1.80
CA LEU A 38 -5.43 -3.00 -1.56
C LEU A 38 -6.27 -3.19 -0.28
N ILE A 39 -5.90 -2.53 0.82
CA ILE A 39 -6.64 -2.55 2.09
C ILE A 39 -8.06 -2.01 1.87
N TYR A 40 -8.18 -0.82 1.27
CA TYR A 40 -9.48 -0.23 0.95
C TYR A 40 -10.34 -1.17 0.10
N SER A 41 -9.72 -1.91 -0.80
CA SER A 41 -10.43 -2.87 -1.64
C SER A 41 -10.95 -4.09 -0.90
N GLN A 42 -10.19 -4.60 0.07
CA GLN A 42 -10.63 -5.67 0.96
C GLN A 42 -11.76 -5.21 1.89
N GLU A 43 -11.67 -4.00 2.44
CA GLU A 43 -12.72 -3.39 3.26
C GLU A 43 -14.02 -3.20 2.46
N ALA A 44 -13.92 -2.71 1.22
CA ALA A 44 -15.07 -2.54 0.35
C ALA A 44 -15.73 -3.89 -0.01
N MET A 45 -14.91 -4.91 -0.28
CA MET A 45 -15.38 -6.29 -0.47
C MET A 45 -16.09 -6.81 0.79
N MET A 46 -15.53 -6.60 1.98
CA MET A 46 -16.11 -7.01 3.26
C MET A 46 -17.49 -6.37 3.51
N SER A 47 -17.60 -5.07 3.26
CA SER A 47 -18.85 -4.34 3.41
C SER A 47 -19.93 -4.88 2.46
N PHE A 48 -19.54 -5.23 1.23
CA PHE A 48 -20.44 -5.84 0.26
C PHE A 48 -20.90 -7.24 0.71
N ILE A 49 -19.97 -8.09 1.16
CA ILE A 49 -20.26 -9.43 1.68
C ILE A 49 -21.24 -9.35 2.84
N SER A 50 -20.99 -8.46 3.80
CA SER A 50 -21.83 -8.30 4.99
C SER A 50 -23.25 -7.86 4.62
N LYS A 51 -23.39 -6.86 3.74
CA LYS A 51 -24.71 -6.40 3.26
C LYS A 51 -25.49 -7.48 2.52
N LYS A 52 -24.81 -8.28 1.69
CA LYS A 52 -25.41 -9.41 0.99
C LYS A 52 -25.83 -10.51 1.95
N TRP A 53 -25.03 -10.77 2.97
CA TRP A 53 -25.34 -11.73 4.02
C TRP A 53 -26.54 -11.31 4.87
N ASP A 54 -26.63 -10.04 5.26
CA ASP A 54 -27.78 -9.50 5.99
C ASP A 54 -29.08 -9.63 5.18
N TYR A 55 -29.00 -9.36 3.88
CA TYR A 55 -30.11 -9.56 2.95
C TYR A 55 -30.48 -11.05 2.80
N LEU A 56 -29.50 -11.95 2.80
CA LEU A 56 -29.78 -13.38 2.68
C LEU A 56 -30.38 -13.94 3.98
N LYS A 57 -29.88 -13.55 5.14
CA LYS A 57 -30.45 -13.93 6.45
C LYS A 57 -31.90 -13.48 6.64
N THR A 58 -32.27 -12.34 6.04
CA THR A 58 -33.67 -11.87 6.08
C THR A 58 -34.62 -12.71 5.22
N ILE A 59 -34.10 -13.42 4.20
CA ILE A 59 -34.90 -14.27 3.29
C ILE A 59 -34.81 -15.76 3.69
N LEU A 60 -33.64 -16.23 4.11
CA LEU A 60 -33.39 -17.60 4.56
C LEU A 60 -32.68 -17.59 5.94
N PRO A 61 -33.43 -17.51 7.04
CA PRO A 61 -32.85 -17.49 8.40
C PRO A 61 -32.19 -18.82 8.80
N GLN A 62 -32.44 -19.92 8.08
CA GLN A 62 -31.86 -21.25 8.33
C GLN A 62 -30.57 -21.51 7.52
N ALA A 63 -30.08 -20.54 6.76
CA ALA A 63 -28.87 -20.72 5.95
C ALA A 63 -27.64 -21.01 6.83
N ASN A 64 -26.87 -22.04 6.45
CA ASN A 64 -25.63 -22.43 7.14
C ASN A 64 -24.64 -21.26 7.17
N THR A 65 -24.22 -20.85 8.37
CA THR A 65 -23.37 -19.66 8.59
C THR A 65 -21.88 -19.92 8.35
N ASN A 66 -21.46 -21.18 8.26
CA ASN A 66 -20.05 -21.57 8.18
C ASN A 66 -19.33 -20.95 6.97
N PHE A 67 -19.99 -20.86 5.83
CA PHE A 67 -19.41 -20.26 4.63
C PHE A 67 -19.13 -18.76 4.82
N ASN A 68 -20.10 -18.02 5.36
CA ASN A 68 -19.91 -16.59 5.60
C ASN A 68 -18.87 -16.34 6.70
N GLU A 69 -18.81 -17.17 7.74
CA GLU A 69 -17.78 -17.08 8.78
C GLU A 69 -16.38 -17.34 8.23
N GLN A 70 -16.21 -18.35 7.36
CA GLN A 70 -14.96 -18.59 6.66
C GLN A 70 -14.58 -17.39 5.79
N LEU A 71 -15.53 -16.84 5.04
CA LEU A 71 -15.29 -15.72 4.13
C LEU A 71 -14.89 -14.43 4.88
N ILE A 72 -15.54 -14.17 6.01
CA ILE A 72 -15.17 -13.10 6.96
C ILE A 72 -13.76 -13.34 7.51
N SER A 73 -13.45 -14.55 7.96
CA SER A 73 -12.15 -14.89 8.56
C SER A 73 -11.00 -14.72 7.56
N SER A 74 -11.19 -15.15 6.31
CA SER A 74 -10.20 -15.00 5.24
C SER A 74 -9.98 -13.54 4.87
N ASN A 75 -11.04 -12.73 4.78
CA ASN A 75 -10.90 -11.31 4.51
C ASN A 75 -10.14 -10.60 5.65
N HIS A 76 -10.46 -10.92 6.91
CA HIS A 76 -9.72 -10.40 8.06
C HIS A 76 -8.24 -10.78 8.01
N TYR A 77 -7.93 -12.03 7.66
CA TYR A 77 -6.56 -12.51 7.52
C TYR A 77 -5.79 -11.75 6.43
N ILE A 78 -6.36 -11.62 5.23
CA ILE A 78 -5.75 -10.89 4.11
C ILE A 78 -5.54 -9.41 4.46
N THR A 79 -6.53 -8.77 5.08
CA THR A 79 -6.44 -7.37 5.53
C THR A 79 -5.30 -7.19 6.53
N THR A 80 -5.18 -8.11 7.49
CA THR A 80 -4.09 -8.11 8.49
C THR A 80 -2.72 -8.24 7.84
N ILE A 81 -2.58 -9.07 6.80
CA ILE A 81 -1.33 -9.18 6.03
C ILE A 81 -0.97 -7.85 5.38
N TYR A 82 -1.94 -7.18 4.74
CA TYR A 82 -1.69 -5.91 4.08
C TYR A 82 -1.35 -4.80 5.08
N ASP A 83 -2.00 -4.75 6.24
CA ASP A 83 -1.67 -3.83 7.32
C ASP A 83 -0.26 -4.05 7.86
N ASN A 84 0.12 -5.31 8.09
CA ASN A 84 1.48 -5.65 8.52
C ASN A 84 2.52 -5.20 7.49
N PHE A 85 2.26 -5.44 6.20
CA PHE A 85 3.14 -5.00 5.11
C PHE A 85 3.21 -3.47 5.00
N TYR A 86 2.10 -2.78 5.24
CA TYR A 86 2.04 -1.33 5.28
C TYR A 86 2.90 -0.75 6.42
N VAL A 87 2.74 -1.28 7.64
CA VAL A 87 3.52 -0.86 8.81
C VAL A 87 5.00 -1.16 8.62
N ALA A 88 5.35 -2.34 8.11
CA ALA A 88 6.73 -2.70 7.80
C ALA A 88 7.35 -1.74 6.76
N SER A 89 6.59 -1.36 5.74
CA SER A 89 7.03 -0.38 4.73
C SER A 89 7.26 1.01 5.33
N LEU A 90 6.40 1.46 6.24
CA LEU A 90 6.59 2.71 6.97
C LEU A 90 7.84 2.70 7.86
N LEU A 91 8.06 1.63 8.62
CA LEU A 91 9.25 1.49 9.46
C LEU A 91 10.53 1.44 8.62
N SER A 92 10.52 0.67 7.53
CA SER A 92 11.63 0.60 6.58
C SER A 92 11.92 1.96 5.95
N SER A 93 10.89 2.78 5.67
CA SER A 93 11.09 4.14 5.12
C SER A 93 11.96 5.02 6.02
N ILE A 94 11.78 4.94 7.35
CA ILE A 94 12.60 5.71 8.31
C ILE A 94 14.07 5.32 8.16
N PHE A 95 14.36 4.02 8.10
CA PHE A 95 15.72 3.50 7.96
C PHE A 95 16.34 3.89 6.62
N ILE A 96 15.57 3.81 5.53
CA ILE A 96 16.01 4.22 4.19
C ILE A 96 16.36 5.71 4.17
N PHE A 97 15.50 6.59 4.71
CA PHE A 97 15.76 8.03 4.77
C PHE A 97 16.92 8.38 5.71
N PHE A 98 17.12 7.61 6.77
CA PHE A 98 18.29 7.72 7.64
C PHE A 98 19.58 7.43 6.87
N LEU A 99 19.67 6.30 6.17
CA LEU A 99 20.86 5.97 5.36
C LEU A 99 21.08 6.98 4.22
N LEU A 100 20.00 7.39 3.54
CA LEU A 100 20.06 8.35 2.45
C LEU A 100 20.57 9.71 2.95
N SER A 101 20.07 10.21 4.09
CA SER A 101 20.53 11.48 4.64
C SER A 101 22.00 11.45 5.08
N ILE A 102 22.49 10.32 5.63
CA ILE A 102 23.94 10.14 5.88
C ILE A 102 24.73 10.20 4.57
N TYR A 103 24.25 9.51 3.53
CA TYR A 103 24.89 9.53 2.21
C TYR A 103 24.93 10.95 1.61
N ILE A 104 23.84 11.70 1.71
CA ILE A 104 23.75 13.09 1.27
C ILE A 104 24.75 13.96 2.03
N ALA A 105 24.77 13.87 3.36
CA ALA A 105 25.67 14.67 4.17
C ALA A 105 27.15 14.32 3.94
N LYS A 106 27.45 13.04 3.69
CA LYS A 106 28.79 12.57 3.30
C LYS A 106 29.26 13.20 1.99
N ASN A 107 28.38 13.29 0.99
CA ASN A 107 28.72 13.91 -0.29
C ASN A 107 28.82 15.44 -0.22
N ARG A 108 28.13 16.07 0.73
CA ARG A 108 28.18 17.52 0.99
C ARG A 108 29.12 17.90 2.14
N LYS A 109 30.11 17.06 2.43
CA LYS A 109 31.02 17.27 3.56
C LYS A 109 31.74 18.61 3.50
N GLU A 110 32.26 18.98 2.33
CA GLU A 110 33.02 20.23 2.14
C GLU A 110 32.13 21.46 2.38
N ASP A 111 30.89 21.45 1.87
CA ASP A 111 29.89 22.50 2.13
C ASP A 111 29.64 22.65 3.64
N ILE A 112 29.40 21.52 4.33
CA ILE A 112 29.11 21.49 5.78
C ILE A 112 30.31 22.01 6.58
N GLN A 113 31.54 21.59 6.22
CA GLN A 113 32.76 22.07 6.88
C GLN A 113 32.94 23.57 6.66
N THR A 114 32.75 24.06 5.44
CA THR A 114 32.85 25.51 5.12
C THR A 114 31.86 26.33 5.94
N MET A 115 30.61 25.88 6.06
CA MET A 115 29.61 26.54 6.91
C MET A 115 30.02 26.56 8.38
N GLN A 116 30.64 25.49 8.88
CA GLN A 116 31.14 25.44 10.25
C GLN A 116 32.32 26.38 10.47
N TYR A 117 33.26 26.47 9.52
CA TYR A 117 34.40 27.39 9.59
C TYR A 117 33.96 28.85 9.61
N ILE A 118 32.87 29.20 8.92
CA ILE A 118 32.27 30.55 8.93
C ILE A 118 31.49 30.82 10.24
N GLY A 119 31.41 29.85 11.16
CA GLY A 119 30.77 30.00 12.47
C GLY A 119 29.25 29.76 12.45
N ILE A 120 28.69 29.15 11.40
CA ILE A 120 27.26 28.84 11.33
C ILE A 120 26.91 27.73 12.33
N LYS A 121 25.93 28.01 13.20
CA LYS A 121 25.46 27.05 14.21
C LYS A 121 24.95 25.77 13.56
N LYS A 122 25.29 24.60 14.14
CA LYS A 122 24.87 23.26 13.64
C LYS A 122 23.37 23.14 13.35
N LYS A 123 22.51 23.75 14.18
CA LYS A 123 21.04 23.77 13.98
C LYS A 123 20.62 24.44 12.67
N ILE A 124 21.34 25.50 12.27
CA ILE A 124 21.06 26.24 11.04
C ILE A 124 21.49 25.41 9.83
N ILE A 125 22.65 24.74 9.91
CA ILE A 125 23.11 23.81 8.86
C ILE A 125 22.11 22.66 8.68
N LEU A 126 21.64 22.06 9.77
CA LEU A 126 20.63 21.00 9.73
C LEU A 126 19.33 21.46 9.08
N LYS A 127 18.85 22.66 9.45
CA LYS A 127 17.66 23.27 8.84
C LYS A 127 17.87 23.49 7.34
N HIS A 128 19.01 24.01 6.94
CA HIS A 128 19.33 24.23 5.51
C HIS A 128 19.29 22.92 4.71
N LEU A 129 19.93 21.86 5.21
CA LEU A 129 19.91 20.54 4.58
C LEU A 129 18.49 19.95 4.48
N LEU A 130 17.65 20.16 5.49
CA LEU A 130 16.25 19.70 5.47
C LEU A 130 15.39 20.50 4.49
N MET A 131 15.60 21.83 4.39
CA MET A 131 14.84 22.67 3.46
C MET A 131 15.13 22.32 1.99
N ASP A 132 16.35 21.91 1.67
CA ASP A 132 16.72 21.46 0.32
C ASP A 132 15.93 20.19 -0.11
N LEU A 133 15.39 19.42 0.84
CA LEU A 133 14.57 18.24 0.57
C LEU A 133 13.10 18.56 0.29
N LEU A 134 12.62 19.79 0.55
CA LEU A 134 11.22 20.14 0.32
C LEU A 134 10.85 20.12 -1.16
N LEU A 135 11.72 20.64 -2.02
CA LEU A 135 11.47 20.70 -3.46
C LEU A 135 11.25 19.30 -4.07
N PRO A 136 12.13 18.30 -3.87
CA PRO A 136 11.87 16.97 -4.40
C PRO A 136 10.62 16.32 -3.80
N ILE A 137 10.28 16.57 -2.53
CA ILE A 137 9.04 16.07 -1.91
C ILE A 137 7.79 16.59 -2.62
N ILE A 138 7.72 17.91 -2.87
CA ILE A 138 6.59 18.54 -3.56
C ILE A 138 6.46 18.01 -5.00
N LEU A 139 7.59 17.90 -5.70
CA LEU A 139 7.61 17.36 -7.07
C LEU A 139 7.17 15.89 -7.10
N SER A 140 7.55 15.09 -6.09
CA SER A 140 7.10 13.69 -5.97
C SER A 140 5.58 13.59 -5.85
N LEU A 141 4.94 14.46 -5.06
CA LEU A 141 3.49 14.46 -4.95
C LEU A 141 2.82 14.74 -6.31
N SER A 142 3.26 15.78 -7.01
CA SER A 142 2.73 16.12 -8.34
C SER A 142 2.94 14.99 -9.34
N PHE A 143 4.11 14.34 -9.31
CA PHE A 143 4.42 13.22 -10.18
C PHE A 143 3.53 11.99 -9.90
N ILE A 144 3.33 11.63 -8.62
CA ILE A 144 2.45 10.51 -8.25
C ILE A 144 0.98 10.81 -8.56
N MET A 145 0.54 12.05 -8.34
CA MET A 145 -0.81 12.47 -8.74
C MET A 145 -1.02 12.37 -10.25
N LEU A 146 -0.03 12.78 -11.05
CA LEU A 146 -0.08 12.64 -12.51
C LEU A 146 -0.13 11.16 -12.93
N LEU A 147 0.75 10.31 -12.37
CA LEU A 147 0.72 8.88 -12.63
C LEU A 147 -0.64 8.28 -12.26
N PHE A 148 -1.21 8.70 -11.14
CA PHE A 148 -2.52 8.22 -10.72
C PHE A 148 -3.61 8.65 -11.71
N LEU A 149 -3.62 9.92 -12.15
CA LEU A 149 -4.57 10.41 -13.15
C LEU A 149 -4.51 9.61 -14.47
N ILE A 150 -3.31 9.23 -14.91
CA ILE A 150 -3.11 8.48 -16.17
C ILE A 150 -3.46 7.00 -15.99
N PHE A 151 -3.08 6.39 -14.86
CA PHE A 151 -3.14 4.94 -14.66
C PHE A 151 -4.20 4.48 -13.64
N GLN A 152 -5.14 5.35 -13.25
CA GLN A 152 -6.16 5.05 -12.23
C GLN A 152 -6.88 3.73 -12.49
N ASN A 153 -7.41 3.55 -13.71
CA ASN A 153 -8.18 2.34 -14.06
C ASN A 153 -7.30 1.09 -14.00
N GLN A 154 -6.04 1.18 -14.41
CA GLN A 154 -5.12 0.05 -14.34
C GLN A 154 -4.77 -0.31 -12.90
N LEU A 155 -4.56 0.68 -12.02
CA LEU A 155 -4.30 0.46 -10.60
C LEU A 155 -5.50 -0.18 -9.90
N ILE A 156 -6.71 0.31 -10.17
CA ILE A 156 -7.94 -0.26 -9.62
C ILE A 156 -8.10 -1.70 -10.11
N ASN A 157 -8.02 -1.95 -11.41
CA ASN A 157 -8.18 -3.30 -11.96
C ASN A 157 -7.10 -4.27 -11.46
N ARG A 158 -5.85 -3.81 -11.30
CA ARG A 158 -4.77 -4.65 -10.74
C ARG A 158 -4.98 -4.93 -9.26
N SER A 159 -5.43 -3.95 -8.47
CA SER A 159 -5.74 -4.17 -7.05
C SER A 159 -6.85 -5.21 -6.87
N VAL A 160 -7.90 -5.11 -7.70
CA VAL A 160 -9.00 -6.06 -7.73
C VAL A 160 -8.54 -7.47 -8.14
N ASN A 161 -7.73 -7.58 -9.20
CA ASN A 161 -7.22 -8.86 -9.66
C ASN A 161 -6.28 -9.53 -8.65
N ILE A 162 -5.43 -8.76 -7.95
CA ILE A 162 -4.56 -9.28 -6.90
C ILE A 162 -5.39 -9.78 -5.72
N ASN A 163 -6.41 -9.00 -5.30
CA ASN A 163 -7.33 -9.41 -4.27
C ASN A 163 -8.09 -10.69 -4.67
N ARG A 164 -8.53 -10.80 -5.92
CA ARG A 164 -9.17 -12.01 -6.45
C ARG A 164 -8.24 -13.21 -6.41
N ASN A 165 -7.00 -13.07 -6.85
CA ASN A 165 -6.02 -14.15 -6.81
C ASN A 165 -5.72 -14.59 -5.37
N MET A 166 -5.58 -13.63 -4.45
CA MET A 166 -5.38 -13.92 -3.03
C MET A 166 -6.60 -14.54 -2.37
N VAL A 167 -7.81 -14.24 -2.83
CA VAL A 167 -9.02 -14.91 -2.36
C VAL A 167 -9.02 -16.35 -2.90
N ASN A 168 -8.93 -16.54 -4.22
CA ASN A 168 -9.03 -17.86 -4.84
C ASN A 168 -7.96 -18.86 -4.38
N ASN A 169 -6.77 -18.41 -3.99
CA ASN A 169 -5.74 -19.29 -3.43
C ASN A 169 -6.07 -19.82 -2.01
N TYR A 170 -7.04 -19.22 -1.33
CA TYR A 170 -7.45 -19.57 0.03
C TYR A 170 -8.91 -20.09 0.10
N PHE A 171 -9.60 -20.21 -1.04
CA PHE A 171 -10.91 -20.85 -1.17
C PHE A 171 -10.79 -22.04 -2.14
N ASP A 172 -10.90 -23.27 -1.63
CA ASP A 172 -11.12 -24.44 -2.48
C ASP A 172 -12.52 -24.36 -3.09
N GLU A 173 -12.62 -24.53 -4.41
CA GLU A 173 -13.85 -24.35 -5.22
C GLU A 173 -15.04 -25.23 -4.77
N GLU A 174 -14.83 -26.24 -3.93
CA GLU A 174 -15.84 -27.23 -3.54
C GLU A 174 -16.85 -26.75 -2.49
N LEU A 175 -16.63 -25.62 -1.81
CA LEU A 175 -17.54 -25.09 -0.78
C LEU A 175 -18.61 -24.11 -1.31
N LEU A 176 -18.71 -23.94 -2.64
CA LEU A 176 -19.50 -22.90 -3.32
C LEU A 176 -20.99 -23.21 -3.55
N SER A 177 -21.51 -24.32 -3.04
CA SER A 177 -22.95 -24.64 -3.17
C SER A 177 -23.65 -24.58 -1.81
N ILE A 178 -24.59 -23.64 -1.69
CA ILE A 178 -25.57 -23.64 -0.60
C ILE A 178 -26.32 -24.97 -0.70
N HIS A 179 -25.98 -25.92 0.16
CA HIS A 179 -26.77 -27.13 0.31
C HIS A 179 -28.02 -26.74 1.10
N GLU A 180 -29.17 -26.71 0.43
CA GLU A 180 -30.46 -26.78 1.13
C GLU A 180 -30.43 -28.01 2.04
N THR A 181 -30.41 -27.79 3.34
CA THR A 181 -30.63 -28.86 4.31
C THR A 181 -32.13 -29.18 4.29
N ASN A 182 -32.55 -29.98 3.32
CA ASN A 182 -33.90 -30.55 3.28
C ASN A 182 -34.05 -31.58 4.42
N ASN A 183 -34.31 -31.10 5.63
CA ASN A 183 -34.95 -31.90 6.67
C ASN A 183 -36.46 -31.67 6.59
N ILE A 184 -37.09 -32.29 5.59
CA ILE A 184 -38.53 -32.48 5.58
C ILE A 184 -38.78 -33.98 5.63
N ASN A 185 -39.14 -34.45 6.83
CA ASN A 185 -39.78 -35.74 7.03
C ASN A 185 -41.06 -35.80 6.20
N GLN A 186 -41.01 -36.41 5.02
CA GLN A 186 -42.21 -36.87 4.31
C GLN A 186 -41.99 -38.28 3.76
N GLN A 187 -42.46 -39.24 4.56
CA GLN A 187 -42.96 -40.53 4.08
C GLN A 187 -43.96 -40.31 2.93
N SER A 188 -43.70 -40.89 1.76
CA SER A 188 -44.62 -41.84 1.10
C SER A 188 -44.19 -42.23 -0.33
N THR A 189 -43.94 -43.54 -0.50
CA THR A 189 -44.25 -44.41 -1.67
C THR A 189 -43.64 -44.17 -3.07
N VAL A 190 -42.56 -44.93 -3.32
CA VAL A 190 -42.28 -45.85 -4.47
C VAL A 190 -42.99 -45.61 -5.83
N SER A 191 -42.19 -45.33 -6.87
CA SER A 191 -42.28 -46.04 -8.15
C SER A 191 -40.87 -46.26 -8.75
N LYS A 192 -40.70 -47.39 -9.43
CA LYS A 192 -39.45 -48.12 -9.69
C LYS A 192 -38.72 -47.70 -10.99
N LEU A 193 -37.38 -47.79 -10.91
CA LEU A 193 -36.40 -48.15 -11.95
C LEU A 193 -36.19 -47.21 -13.15
N THR A 194 -35.00 -46.58 -13.22
CA THR A 194 -33.89 -47.08 -14.07
C THR A 194 -32.53 -46.60 -13.52
N LYS A 195 -31.57 -47.52 -13.45
CA LYS A 195 -30.14 -47.23 -13.28
C LYS A 195 -29.65 -46.47 -14.52
N ASP A 196 -29.08 -45.29 -14.31
CA ASP A 196 -27.81 -44.92 -14.92
C ASP A 196 -27.22 -43.73 -14.14
N SER A 197 -26.19 -44.03 -13.36
CA SER A 197 -25.30 -43.04 -12.76
C SER A 197 -24.60 -42.26 -13.88
N LYS A 198 -25.18 -41.14 -14.28
CA LYS A 198 -24.43 -40.02 -14.84
C LYS A 198 -24.38 -38.93 -13.79
N VAL A 199 -23.18 -38.77 -13.23
CA VAL A 199 -22.70 -37.62 -12.47
C VAL A 199 -23.39 -36.37 -13.03
N THR A 200 -24.41 -35.92 -12.31
CA THR A 200 -25.11 -34.69 -12.62
C THR A 200 -24.15 -33.60 -12.19
N THR A 201 -23.50 -32.98 -13.17
CA THR A 201 -22.71 -31.78 -12.98
C THR A 201 -23.50 -30.82 -12.09
N PRO A 202 -22.92 -30.32 -10.98
CA PRO A 202 -23.67 -29.44 -10.09
C PRO A 202 -24.10 -28.22 -10.90
N VAL A 203 -25.38 -27.89 -10.79
CA VAL A 203 -26.01 -26.75 -11.45
C VAL A 203 -25.19 -25.50 -11.13
N ARG A 204 -24.42 -25.04 -12.11
CA ARG A 204 -23.43 -23.94 -12.04
C ARG A 204 -24.04 -22.57 -11.71
N ASN A 205 -25.37 -22.51 -11.54
CA ASN A 205 -26.16 -21.31 -11.26
C ASN A 205 -27.09 -21.51 -10.05
N GLY A 206 -26.67 -22.29 -9.05
CA GLY A 206 -27.28 -22.18 -7.72
C GLY A 206 -27.15 -20.73 -7.24
N LEU A 207 -28.17 -20.20 -6.55
CA LEU A 207 -28.17 -18.86 -5.95
C LEU A 207 -27.03 -18.71 -4.93
N SER A 208 -25.78 -18.63 -5.38
CA SER A 208 -24.71 -18.05 -4.59
C SER A 208 -24.91 -16.54 -4.70
N PRO A 209 -25.27 -15.84 -3.61
CA PRO A 209 -25.38 -14.37 -3.60
C PRO A 209 -24.02 -13.69 -3.88
N TYR A 210 -22.95 -14.48 -3.96
CA TYR A 210 -21.57 -14.12 -4.24
C TYR A 210 -21.17 -14.57 -5.65
N ASN A 211 -21.80 -14.02 -6.68
CA ASN A 211 -21.28 -14.20 -8.04
C ASN A 211 -19.99 -13.39 -8.17
N GLU A 212 -18.88 -14.01 -8.58
CA GLU A 212 -17.55 -13.37 -8.71
C GLU A 212 -17.62 -12.04 -9.47
N ALA A 213 -18.45 -11.95 -10.51
CA ALA A 213 -18.66 -10.73 -11.26
C ALA A 213 -19.23 -9.59 -10.39
N THR A 214 -20.18 -9.89 -9.51
CA THR A 214 -20.87 -8.89 -8.68
C THR A 214 -20.02 -8.37 -7.50
N LEU A 215 -19.15 -9.22 -6.96
CA LEU A 215 -18.23 -8.89 -5.87
C LEU A 215 -17.18 -7.86 -6.31
N PHE A 216 -16.71 -7.94 -7.55
CA PHE A 216 -15.64 -7.11 -8.07
C PHE A 216 -16.12 -5.95 -8.99
N GLU A 217 -17.30 -6.04 -9.62
CA GLU A 217 -17.91 -4.90 -10.35
C GLU A 217 -18.35 -3.77 -9.41
N PHE A 218 -18.77 -4.09 -8.18
CA PHE A 218 -19.10 -3.09 -7.16
C PHE A 218 -17.88 -2.23 -6.78
N HIS A 219 -16.67 -2.81 -6.88
CA HIS A 219 -15.43 -2.13 -6.54
C HIS A 219 -15.05 -1.04 -7.54
N VAL A 220 -15.28 -1.27 -8.84
CA VAL A 220 -15.03 -0.26 -9.90
C VAL A 220 -16.00 0.93 -9.75
N LYS A 221 -17.24 0.69 -9.32
CA LYS A 221 -18.25 1.74 -9.12
C LYS A 221 -18.10 2.51 -7.80
N SER A 222 -17.55 1.89 -6.76
CA SER A 222 -17.38 2.51 -5.42
C SER A 222 -16.08 3.30 -5.24
N ASN A 223 -15.10 3.13 -6.14
CA ASN A 223 -13.84 3.86 -6.08
C ASN A 223 -13.97 5.27 -6.70
N SER A 224 -14.39 6.24 -5.89
CA SER A 224 -14.40 7.64 -6.30
C SER A 224 -12.98 8.22 -6.38
N PHE A 225 -12.71 9.03 -7.41
CA PHE A 225 -11.48 9.82 -7.54
C PHE A 225 -11.12 10.57 -6.24
N ARG A 226 -12.12 11.11 -5.54
CA ARG A 226 -11.95 11.82 -4.26
C ARG A 226 -11.36 10.92 -3.17
N LYS A 227 -11.77 9.65 -3.11
CA LYS A 227 -11.28 8.71 -2.10
C LYS A 227 -9.82 8.37 -2.35
N THR A 228 -9.45 8.09 -3.59
CA THR A 228 -8.04 7.78 -3.89
C THR A 228 -7.13 8.99 -3.74
N PHE A 229 -7.60 10.19 -4.11
CA PHE A 229 -6.88 11.43 -3.82
C PHE A 229 -6.62 11.60 -2.31
N THR A 230 -7.63 11.30 -1.48
CA THR A 230 -7.49 11.35 -0.02
C THR A 230 -6.48 10.32 0.48
N ILE A 231 -6.48 9.10 -0.06
CA ILE A 231 -5.49 8.06 0.26
C ILE A 231 -4.07 8.52 -0.07
N ILE A 232 -3.86 9.13 -1.25
CA ILE A 232 -2.54 9.67 -1.64
C ILE A 232 -2.09 10.74 -0.65
N LEU A 233 -2.96 11.69 -0.29
CA LEU A 233 -2.61 12.76 0.64
C LEU A 233 -2.27 12.26 2.05
N ILE A 234 -3.03 11.28 2.56
CA ILE A 234 -2.75 10.66 3.86
C ILE A 234 -1.38 9.97 3.84
N ASN A 235 -1.11 9.18 2.80
CA ASN A 235 0.18 8.51 2.64
C ASN A 235 1.33 9.48 2.44
N PHE A 236 1.11 10.57 1.71
CA PHE A 236 2.07 11.65 1.54
C PHE A 236 2.42 12.29 2.87
N SER A 237 1.43 12.62 3.71
CA SER A 237 1.65 13.20 5.03
C SER A 237 2.45 12.25 5.94
N LYS A 238 2.07 10.97 5.98
CA LYS A 238 2.79 9.94 6.75
C LYS A 238 4.23 9.79 6.27
N LEU A 239 4.46 9.72 4.96
CA LEU A 239 5.80 9.59 4.39
C LEU A 239 6.65 10.86 4.60
N CYS A 240 6.04 12.05 4.58
CA CYS A 240 6.73 13.29 4.95
C CYS A 240 7.22 13.24 6.40
N LEU A 241 6.39 12.72 7.32
CA LEU A 241 6.74 12.61 8.73
C LEU A 241 7.88 11.60 8.94
N THR A 242 7.80 10.42 8.32
CA THR A 242 8.87 9.42 8.41
C THR A 242 10.17 9.88 7.73
N SER A 243 10.06 10.59 6.61
CA SER A 243 11.19 11.19 5.90
C SER A 243 11.87 12.28 6.73
N PHE A 244 11.08 13.19 7.31
CA PHE A 244 11.61 14.23 8.17
C PHE A 244 12.33 13.64 9.38
N LEU A 245 11.73 12.64 10.04
CA LEU A 245 12.32 11.95 11.18
C LEU A 245 13.62 11.22 10.79
N GLY A 246 13.60 10.41 9.73
CA GLY A 246 14.77 9.69 9.25
C GLY A 246 15.91 10.61 8.81
N CYS A 247 15.60 11.66 8.04
CA CYS A 247 16.59 12.63 7.59
C CYS A 247 17.17 13.47 8.72
N LEU A 248 16.36 13.88 9.69
CA LEU A 248 16.81 14.61 10.86
C LEU A 248 17.80 13.76 11.67
N LEU A 249 17.47 12.49 11.93
CA LEU A 249 18.34 11.55 12.64
C LEU A 249 19.66 11.31 11.89
N GLY A 250 19.62 11.09 10.58
CA GLY A 250 20.84 10.81 9.81
C GLY A 250 21.75 12.03 9.63
N PHE A 251 21.19 13.21 9.33
CA PHE A 251 21.96 14.46 9.29
C PHE A 251 22.55 14.83 10.66
N TYR A 252 21.78 14.67 11.73
CA TYR A 252 22.27 14.91 13.09
C TYR A 252 23.42 13.95 13.44
N SER A 253 23.25 12.66 13.15
CA SER A 253 24.29 11.64 13.37
C SER A 253 25.57 11.96 12.60
N TYR A 254 25.46 12.38 11.34
CA TYR A 254 26.62 12.76 10.54
C TYR A 254 27.34 13.99 11.10
N THR A 255 26.60 15.06 11.37
CA THR A 255 27.17 16.35 11.81
C THR A 255 27.75 16.30 13.23
N THR A 256 27.26 15.41 14.10
CA THR A 256 27.76 15.28 15.48
C THR A 256 28.80 14.18 15.65
N LEU A 257 28.57 12.96 15.14
CA LEU A 257 29.43 11.80 15.41
C LEU A 257 30.55 11.64 14.37
N PHE A 258 30.23 11.77 13.08
CA PHE A 258 31.19 11.48 12.01
C PHE A 258 32.10 12.65 11.69
N LEU A 259 31.59 13.89 11.77
CA LEU A 259 32.40 15.07 11.50
C LEU A 259 33.39 15.39 12.64
N SER A 260 32.96 15.21 13.89
CA SER A 260 33.76 15.56 15.08
C SER A 260 35.00 14.68 15.25
N ARG A 261 34.94 13.41 14.85
CA ARG A 261 36.07 12.47 14.97
C ARG A 261 37.28 12.83 14.12
N ARG A 262 37.12 13.62 13.04
CA ARG A 262 38.23 13.99 12.14
C ARG A 262 38.93 15.29 12.52
N HIS A 263 38.33 16.13 13.37
CA HIS A 263 39.01 17.35 13.84
C HIS A 263 40.03 17.07 14.96
N GLN A 264 39.99 15.87 15.56
CA GLN A 264 40.93 15.45 16.61
C GLN A 264 42.15 14.69 16.06
N THR A 265 42.27 14.54 14.75
CA THR A 265 43.35 13.77 14.10
C THR A 265 44.18 14.62 13.12
N VAL A 266 44.27 15.93 13.34
CA VAL A 266 45.18 16.84 12.61
C VAL A 266 46.03 17.55 13.63
#